data_AF-A0A401YWK5-F1
#
_entry.id   AF-A0A401YWK5-F1
#
_cell.length_a   1.000
_cell.length_b   1.000
_cell.length_c   1.000
_cell.angle_alpha   90.00
_cell.angle_beta   90.00
_cell.angle_gamma   90.00
#
_symmetry.space_group_name_H-M   'P 1'
#
loop_
_entity.id
_entity.type
_entity.pdbx_description
1 polymer ?
#
loop_
_entity_poly.entity_id
_entity_poly.type
_entity_poly.pdbx_seq_one_letter_code
_entity_poly.pdbx_strand_id
1 'polypeptide(L)'
;MVNLHDIRLARKMLESVVRETPIRPCRALTDRVGTPVHLKCENLQRTGSFKIRGAYVRIAGLSDAERARGVVAASAGNHAQGVALAARTLGVASTVFMPAGAPLPKVAATRSYGAEVILGGDNVEHALAAARAHADETGAVFIHPFDHRDVVAGQGTVGLEILEQCPEVKTILVGTGGGGLLAGISVAVKALRPDVKVIGVQAASAAAYPPSLAAGAPVSLPSFGTMADGIAVGRPGEVPFGLIREHTDAIRTVGEESLSQALLLCMERAKLVVEPAGAASVAALLEVGEPIEGPVVAVLSGGNVDPLLMLRVLRHGLASAGRYLSLRVRIPDSPGALATLLGRLAETDANIAAVSHVRTDATLRVGEADVDLQLETKGRSHCAAVVEALYGAGYTVSKS
;
A
#
# COMPACT_ATOMS: atom_id res chain seq x y z
N MET A 1 -0.29 -10.77 -26.68
CA MET A 1 -1.24 -10.25 -25.67
C MET A 1 -1.47 -11.35 -24.63
N VAL A 2 -1.61 -11.02 -23.34
CA VAL A 2 -1.94 -12.03 -22.29
C VAL A 2 -3.44 -12.34 -22.38
N ASN A 3 -3.83 -13.61 -22.30
CA ASN A 3 -5.24 -14.02 -22.36
C ASN A 3 -5.62 -15.00 -21.23
N LEU A 4 -6.90 -15.42 -21.20
CA LEU A 4 -7.41 -16.35 -20.19
C LEU A 4 -6.70 -17.71 -20.19
N HIS A 5 -6.25 -18.21 -21.34
CA HIS A 5 -5.51 -19.46 -21.42
C HIS A 5 -4.16 -19.36 -20.71
N ASP A 6 -3.41 -18.27 -20.93
CA ASP A 6 -2.15 -17.99 -20.24
C ASP A 6 -2.36 -17.98 -18.71
N ILE A 7 -3.44 -17.36 -18.23
CA ILE A 7 -3.78 -17.26 -16.80
C ILE A 7 -4.18 -18.63 -16.22
N ARG A 8 -4.90 -19.47 -16.98
CA ARG A 8 -5.23 -20.83 -16.54
C ARG A 8 -3.99 -21.73 -16.46
N LEU A 9 -3.04 -21.59 -17.38
CA LEU A 9 -1.75 -22.27 -17.30
C LEU A 9 -0.96 -21.80 -16.08
N ALA A 10 -0.89 -20.48 -15.87
CA ALA A 10 -0.27 -19.90 -14.68
C ALA A 10 -0.90 -20.44 -13.38
N ARG A 11 -2.23 -20.57 -13.31
CA ARG A 11 -2.92 -21.16 -12.14
C ARG A 11 -2.43 -22.57 -11.86
N LYS A 12 -2.37 -23.44 -12.87
CA LYS A 12 -1.88 -24.82 -12.72
C LYS A 12 -0.44 -24.85 -12.19
N MET A 13 0.43 -23.99 -12.70
CA MET A 13 1.83 -23.89 -12.24
C MET A 13 1.93 -23.45 -10.77
N LEU A 14 0.92 -22.76 -10.24
CA LEU A 14 0.94 -22.17 -8.92
C LEU A 14 0.26 -23.03 -7.84
N GLU A 15 -0.44 -24.11 -8.19
CA GLU A 15 -1.27 -24.92 -7.27
C GLU A 15 -0.52 -25.39 -6.00
N SER A 16 0.74 -25.83 -6.13
CA SER A 16 1.56 -26.27 -5.00
C SER A 16 2.47 -25.18 -4.43
N VAL A 17 2.36 -23.97 -4.95
CA VAL A 17 3.29 -22.87 -4.69
C VAL A 17 2.61 -21.78 -3.89
N VAL A 18 1.40 -21.38 -4.25
CA VAL A 18 0.71 -20.27 -3.60
C VAL A 18 -0.46 -20.78 -2.79
N ARG A 19 -0.87 -19.98 -1.81
CA ARG A 19 -2.11 -20.22 -1.08
C ARG A 19 -3.27 -19.68 -1.89
N GLU A 20 -4.39 -20.40 -1.92
CA GLU A 20 -5.65 -19.77 -2.24
C GLU A 20 -6.02 -18.85 -1.06
N THR A 21 -5.87 -17.54 -1.26
CA THR A 21 -6.07 -16.59 -0.15
C THR A 21 -7.57 -16.40 0.12
N PRO A 22 -7.98 -16.16 1.37
CA PRO A 22 -9.40 -16.05 1.69
C PRO A 22 -10.01 -14.76 1.16
N ILE A 23 -11.31 -14.84 0.83
CA ILE A 23 -12.19 -13.67 0.74
C ILE A 23 -12.92 -13.54 2.07
N ARG A 24 -12.78 -12.39 2.74
CA ARG A 24 -13.41 -12.13 4.05
C ARG A 24 -14.47 -11.03 3.93
N PRO A 25 -15.70 -11.24 4.40
CA PRO A 25 -16.68 -10.16 4.47
C PRO A 25 -16.22 -9.08 5.45
N CYS A 26 -16.47 -7.81 5.12
CA CYS A 26 -16.17 -6.68 5.99
C CYS A 26 -17.45 -5.90 6.28
N ARG A 27 -18.09 -6.21 7.42
CA ARG A 27 -19.33 -5.55 7.83
C ARG A 27 -19.19 -4.03 7.95
N ALA A 28 -18.08 -3.55 8.53
CA ALA A 28 -17.84 -2.11 8.69
C ALA A 28 -17.82 -1.36 7.33
N LEU A 29 -17.26 -1.97 6.28
CA LEU A 29 -17.31 -1.39 4.93
C LEU A 29 -18.66 -1.59 4.27
N THR A 30 -19.32 -2.73 4.50
CA THR A 30 -20.67 -3.00 4.00
C THR A 30 -21.66 -1.94 4.49
N ASP A 31 -21.67 -1.68 5.80
CA ASP A 31 -22.53 -0.66 6.43
C ASP A 31 -22.21 0.76 5.91
N ARG A 32 -20.93 1.03 5.60
CA ARG A 32 -20.47 2.33 5.10
C ARG A 32 -20.83 2.59 3.64
N VAL A 33 -20.68 1.57 2.78
CA VAL A 33 -20.86 1.68 1.33
C VAL A 33 -22.31 1.40 0.93
N GLY A 34 -23.08 0.67 1.74
CA GLY A 34 -24.48 0.34 1.49
C GLY A 34 -24.68 -0.91 0.61
N THR A 35 -23.63 -1.69 0.38
CA THR A 35 -23.67 -2.95 -0.39
C THR A 35 -22.64 -3.94 0.18
N PRO A 36 -22.78 -5.27 0.02
CA PRO A 36 -21.81 -6.22 0.55
C PRO A 36 -20.38 -5.93 0.08
N VAL A 37 -19.45 -5.80 1.03
CA VAL A 37 -18.02 -5.61 0.76
C VAL A 37 -17.23 -6.79 1.30
N HIS A 38 -16.39 -7.37 0.45
CA HIS A 38 -15.47 -8.44 0.77
C HIS A 38 -14.01 -8.04 0.50
N LEU A 39 -13.08 -8.68 1.21
CA LEU A 39 -11.65 -8.42 1.16
C LEU A 39 -10.91 -9.64 0.64
N LYS A 40 -10.28 -9.54 -0.54
CA LYS A 40 -9.38 -10.59 -1.07
C LYS A 40 -8.00 -10.44 -0.45
N CYS A 41 -7.63 -11.35 0.44
CA CYS A 41 -6.54 -11.18 1.41
C CYS A 41 -5.17 -11.63 0.88
N GLU A 42 -4.66 -11.02 -0.20
CA GLU A 42 -3.32 -11.32 -0.74
C GLU A 42 -2.17 -10.95 0.22
N ASN A 43 -2.43 -10.12 1.24
CA ASN A 43 -1.53 -9.89 2.37
C ASN A 43 -1.22 -11.17 3.18
N LEU A 44 -2.04 -12.22 3.07
CA LEU A 44 -1.84 -13.52 3.74
C LEU A 44 -1.14 -14.56 2.84
N GLN A 45 -0.77 -14.17 1.62
CA GLN A 45 -0.01 -15.01 0.71
C GLN A 45 1.40 -15.29 1.28
N ARG A 46 2.09 -16.31 0.74
CA ARG A 46 3.54 -16.45 0.93
C ARG A 46 4.23 -15.13 0.58
N THR A 47 5.29 -14.79 1.32
CA THR A 47 5.97 -13.49 1.25
C THR A 47 5.09 -12.28 1.57
N GLY A 48 3.89 -12.45 2.15
CA GLY A 48 3.03 -11.36 2.60
C GLY A 48 2.40 -10.51 1.48
N SER A 49 2.40 -10.98 0.23
CA SER A 49 1.79 -10.26 -0.90
C SER A 49 1.57 -11.15 -2.13
N PHE A 50 0.82 -10.64 -3.11
CA PHE A 50 0.54 -11.32 -4.38
C PHE A 50 1.78 -11.61 -5.25
N LYS A 51 2.92 -10.93 -5.02
CA LYS A 51 4.04 -10.87 -5.98
C LYS A 51 4.65 -12.24 -6.32
N ILE A 52 4.59 -13.20 -5.39
CA ILE A 52 5.08 -14.56 -5.62
C ILE A 52 4.41 -15.23 -6.83
N ARG A 53 3.15 -14.90 -7.15
CA ARG A 53 2.40 -15.53 -8.25
C ARG A 53 3.08 -15.27 -9.59
N GLY A 54 3.21 -14.00 -10.00
CA GLY A 54 3.88 -13.67 -11.25
C GLY A 54 5.39 -13.92 -11.25
N ALA A 55 6.08 -13.76 -10.12
CA ALA A 55 7.51 -14.06 -10.03
C ALA A 55 7.78 -15.55 -10.29
N TYR A 56 7.00 -16.43 -9.67
CA TYR A 56 7.12 -17.87 -9.89
C TYR A 56 6.80 -18.26 -11.32
N VAL A 57 5.71 -17.77 -11.91
CA VAL A 57 5.36 -18.10 -13.31
C VAL A 57 6.48 -17.69 -14.27
N ARG A 58 7.07 -16.50 -14.09
CA ARG A 58 8.19 -16.06 -14.91
C ARG A 58 9.42 -16.96 -14.77
N ILE A 59 9.84 -17.26 -13.54
CA ILE A 59 11.05 -18.06 -13.30
C ILE A 59 10.83 -19.52 -13.70
N ALA A 60 9.61 -20.04 -13.50
CA ALA A 60 9.23 -21.39 -13.87
C ALA A 60 9.22 -21.60 -15.41
N GLY A 61 8.92 -20.55 -16.17
CA GLY A 61 8.95 -20.56 -17.64
C GLY A 61 10.34 -20.41 -18.26
N LEU A 62 11.39 -20.20 -17.46
CA LEU A 62 12.77 -20.11 -17.98
C LEU A 62 13.28 -21.48 -18.42
N SER A 63 14.04 -21.49 -19.52
CA SER A 63 14.82 -22.65 -19.98
C SER A 63 15.89 -23.05 -18.97
N ASP A 64 16.38 -24.29 -19.06
CA ASP A 64 17.46 -24.78 -18.19
C ASP A 64 18.73 -23.93 -18.33
N ALA A 65 19.04 -23.48 -19.54
CA ALA A 65 20.19 -22.59 -19.80
C ALA A 65 20.02 -21.22 -19.13
N GLU A 66 18.82 -20.65 -19.14
CA GLU A 66 18.51 -19.40 -18.42
C GLU A 66 18.58 -19.59 -16.91
N ARG A 67 18.01 -20.68 -16.39
CA ARG A 67 18.04 -21.01 -14.95
C ARG A 67 19.46 -21.21 -14.44
N ALA A 68 20.32 -21.84 -15.24
CA ALA A 68 21.73 -22.05 -14.90
C ALA A 68 22.50 -20.73 -14.74
N ARG A 69 22.09 -19.65 -15.42
CA ARG A 69 22.67 -18.30 -15.28
C ARG A 69 22.09 -17.51 -14.10
N GLY A 70 21.06 -18.04 -13.45
CA GLY A 70 20.37 -17.37 -12.35
C GLY A 70 19.45 -16.24 -12.79
N VAL A 71 18.83 -15.60 -11.80
CA VAL A 71 17.89 -14.50 -11.99
C VAL A 71 18.30 -13.28 -11.18
N VAL A 72 17.96 -12.11 -11.69
CA VAL A 72 18.25 -10.84 -11.03
C VAL A 72 17.00 -9.96 -10.95
N ALA A 73 16.82 -9.27 -9.83
CA ALA A 73 15.73 -8.31 -9.65
C ALA A 73 16.22 -7.06 -8.90
N ALA A 74 15.48 -5.97 -9.05
CA ALA A 74 15.65 -4.78 -8.22
C ALA A 74 14.32 -4.42 -7.58
N SER A 75 14.31 -4.37 -6.24
CA SER A 75 13.15 -3.93 -5.47
C SER A 75 13.52 -3.81 -3.99
N ALA A 76 13.11 -2.73 -3.34
CA ALA A 76 13.22 -2.61 -1.89
C ALA A 76 12.09 -3.38 -1.13
N GLY A 77 11.26 -4.17 -1.82
CA GLY A 77 9.94 -4.58 -1.30
C GLY A 77 9.42 -5.94 -1.75
N ASN A 78 8.11 -6.02 -1.94
CA ASN A 78 7.37 -7.27 -2.18
C ASN A 78 7.90 -8.09 -3.36
N HIS A 79 8.37 -7.41 -4.41
CA HIS A 79 8.90 -8.10 -5.59
C HIS A 79 10.20 -8.84 -5.29
N ALA A 80 11.11 -8.24 -4.51
CA ALA A 80 12.34 -8.88 -4.08
C ALA A 80 12.06 -10.19 -3.33
N GLN A 81 11.14 -10.16 -2.37
CA GLN A 81 10.77 -11.34 -1.62
C GLN A 81 10.08 -12.40 -2.50
N GLY A 82 9.18 -11.96 -3.40
CA GLY A 82 8.51 -12.84 -4.36
C GLY A 82 9.50 -13.56 -5.29
N VAL A 83 10.49 -12.84 -5.83
CA VAL A 83 11.57 -13.41 -6.66
C VAL A 83 12.44 -14.36 -5.84
N ALA A 84 12.90 -13.94 -4.66
CA ALA A 84 13.75 -14.77 -3.81
C ALA A 84 13.08 -16.11 -3.46
N LEU A 85 11.81 -16.07 -3.03
CA LEU A 85 11.09 -17.29 -2.68
C LEU A 85 10.80 -18.16 -3.91
N ALA A 86 10.45 -17.56 -5.05
CA ALA A 86 10.23 -18.30 -6.30
C ALA A 86 11.50 -19.00 -6.76
N ALA A 87 12.63 -18.28 -6.80
CA ALA A 87 13.91 -18.80 -7.23
C ALA A 87 14.38 -19.94 -6.31
N ARG A 88 14.29 -19.76 -4.99
CA ARG A 88 14.57 -20.84 -4.02
C ARG A 88 13.69 -22.07 -4.23
N THR A 89 12.39 -21.88 -4.45
CA THR A 89 11.46 -23.00 -4.68
C THR A 89 11.82 -23.78 -5.95
N LEU A 90 12.42 -23.12 -6.94
CA LEU A 90 12.79 -23.69 -8.24
C LEU A 90 14.27 -24.10 -8.33
N GLY A 91 15.06 -23.95 -7.24
CA GLY A 91 16.48 -24.26 -7.23
C GLY A 91 17.34 -23.32 -8.11
N VAL A 92 16.88 -22.10 -8.35
CA VAL A 92 17.56 -21.10 -9.19
C VAL A 92 18.27 -20.08 -8.31
N ALA A 93 19.52 -19.74 -8.64
CA ALA A 93 20.24 -18.67 -7.94
C ALA A 93 19.55 -17.31 -8.20
N SER A 94 19.42 -16.48 -7.16
CA SER A 94 18.80 -15.16 -7.29
C SER A 94 19.61 -14.06 -6.62
N THR A 95 19.86 -12.99 -7.38
CA THR A 95 20.51 -11.77 -6.91
C THR A 95 19.49 -10.62 -6.87
N VAL A 96 19.42 -9.90 -5.76
CA VAL A 96 18.47 -8.81 -5.56
C VAL A 96 19.20 -7.53 -5.19
N PHE A 97 19.02 -6.51 -6.02
CA PHE A 97 19.51 -5.16 -5.77
C PHE A 97 18.48 -4.37 -4.98
N MET A 98 18.90 -3.76 -3.88
CA MET A 98 18.08 -2.89 -3.04
C MET A 98 18.84 -1.60 -2.73
N PRO A 99 18.15 -0.45 -2.58
CA PRO A 99 18.79 0.80 -2.16
C PRO A 99 19.42 0.64 -0.77
N ALA A 100 20.48 1.41 -0.49
CA ALA A 100 21.20 1.33 0.79
C ALA A 100 20.29 1.59 2.01
N GLY A 101 19.28 2.46 1.85
CA GLY A 101 18.28 2.78 2.87
C GLY A 101 17.07 1.83 2.91
N ALA A 102 17.11 0.67 2.26
CA ALA A 102 15.99 -0.27 2.26
C ALA A 102 15.63 -0.72 3.69
N PRO A 103 14.33 -0.84 4.04
CA PRO A 103 13.93 -1.26 5.38
C PRO A 103 14.54 -2.60 5.79
N LEU A 104 15.20 -2.62 6.95
CA LEU A 104 15.91 -3.80 7.47
C LEU A 104 15.05 -5.08 7.48
N PRO A 105 13.75 -5.04 7.88
CA PRO A 105 12.91 -6.24 7.82
C PRO A 105 12.77 -6.81 6.39
N LYS A 106 12.70 -5.94 5.36
CA LYS A 106 12.56 -6.35 3.96
C LYS A 106 13.87 -6.95 3.43
N VAL A 107 15.02 -6.40 3.81
CA VAL A 107 16.35 -6.95 3.51
C VAL A 107 16.52 -8.33 4.17
N ALA A 108 16.21 -8.44 5.46
CA ALA A 108 16.33 -9.69 6.21
C ALA A 108 15.43 -10.79 5.65
N ALA A 109 14.18 -10.47 5.31
CA ALA A 109 13.25 -11.43 4.69
C ALA A 109 13.75 -11.91 3.31
N THR A 110 14.27 -11.00 2.49
CA THR A 110 14.78 -11.37 1.16
C THR A 110 15.99 -12.31 1.27
N ARG A 111 16.92 -12.04 2.20
CA ARG A 111 18.06 -12.93 2.49
C ARG A 111 17.62 -14.28 3.05
N SER A 112 16.63 -14.31 3.96
CA SER A 112 16.15 -15.57 4.54
C SER A 112 15.45 -16.48 3.52
N TYR A 113 14.94 -15.91 2.43
CA TYR A 113 14.46 -16.65 1.26
C TYR A 113 15.57 -17.15 0.33
N GLY A 114 16.85 -16.88 0.63
CA GLY A 114 18.00 -17.46 -0.07
C GLY A 114 18.56 -16.61 -1.21
N ALA A 115 18.11 -15.36 -1.36
CA ALA A 115 18.68 -14.44 -2.34
C ALA A 115 19.98 -13.81 -1.84
N GLU A 116 20.92 -13.62 -2.75
CA GLU A 116 22.04 -12.70 -2.56
C GLU A 116 21.51 -11.26 -2.64
N VAL A 117 21.68 -10.48 -1.57
CA VAL A 117 21.18 -9.10 -1.53
C VAL A 117 22.34 -8.12 -1.60
N ILE A 118 22.38 -7.36 -2.70
CA ILE A 118 23.34 -6.29 -2.96
C ILE A 118 22.69 -4.96 -2.61
N LEU A 119 23.24 -4.29 -1.59
CA LEU A 119 22.80 -2.96 -1.19
C LEU A 119 23.65 -1.91 -1.90
N GLY A 120 23.01 -0.97 -2.60
CA GLY A 120 23.71 0.08 -3.32
C GLY A 120 22.79 1.14 -3.90
N GLY A 121 23.33 2.34 -4.09
CA GLY A 121 22.59 3.50 -4.58
C GLY A 121 21.59 4.08 -3.56
N ASP A 122 21.12 5.28 -3.87
CA ASP A 122 20.28 6.08 -2.97
C ASP A 122 18.79 5.78 -3.12
N ASN A 123 18.38 5.26 -4.27
CA ASN A 123 16.98 5.06 -4.62
C ASN A 123 16.76 3.79 -5.47
N VAL A 124 15.48 3.49 -5.74
CA VAL A 124 15.07 2.29 -6.49
C VAL A 124 15.52 2.35 -7.96
N GLU A 125 15.65 3.54 -8.55
CA GLU A 125 16.12 3.71 -9.93
C GLU A 125 17.59 3.31 -10.07
N HIS A 126 18.45 3.70 -9.12
CA HIS A 126 19.84 3.24 -9.07
C HIS A 126 19.93 1.72 -8.90
N ALA A 127 19.10 1.13 -8.03
CA ALA A 127 19.04 -0.32 -7.86
C ALA A 127 18.59 -1.03 -9.15
N LEU A 128 17.62 -0.47 -9.89
CA LEU A 128 17.16 -0.98 -11.19
C LEU A 128 18.26 -0.92 -12.25
N ALA A 129 19.00 0.19 -12.33
CA ALA A 129 20.11 0.33 -13.25
C ALA A 129 21.22 -0.70 -12.94
N ALA A 130 21.58 -0.85 -11.67
CA ALA A 130 22.59 -1.84 -11.23
C ALA A 130 22.15 -3.28 -11.53
N ALA A 131 20.89 -3.62 -11.29
CA ALA A 131 20.36 -4.95 -11.63
C ALA A 131 20.38 -5.25 -13.14
N ARG A 132 20.13 -4.24 -13.98
CA ARG A 132 20.22 -4.38 -15.44
C ARG A 132 21.67 -4.56 -15.89
N ALA A 133 22.59 -3.74 -15.40
CA ALA A 133 24.01 -3.91 -15.68
C ALA A 133 24.52 -5.30 -15.28
N HIS A 134 24.14 -5.78 -14.10
CA HIS A 134 24.47 -7.13 -13.65
C HIS A 134 23.88 -8.23 -14.55
N ALA A 135 22.64 -8.04 -15.03
CA ALA A 135 22.02 -8.96 -16.00
C ALA A 135 22.82 -9.01 -17.30
N ASP A 136 23.24 -7.85 -17.81
CA ASP A 136 24.01 -7.73 -19.06
C ASP A 136 25.42 -8.35 -18.92
N GLU A 137 26.05 -8.20 -17.76
CA GLU A 137 27.39 -8.73 -17.48
C GLU A 137 27.40 -10.26 -17.25
N THR A 138 26.42 -10.79 -16.52
CA THR A 138 26.41 -12.20 -16.09
C THR A 138 25.54 -13.10 -16.97
N GLY A 139 24.66 -12.51 -17.78
CA GLY A 139 23.61 -13.22 -18.51
C GLY A 139 22.45 -13.70 -17.62
N ALA A 140 22.41 -13.32 -16.34
CA ALA A 140 21.28 -13.60 -15.46
C ALA A 140 19.99 -12.97 -16.00
N VAL A 141 18.86 -13.66 -15.83
CA VAL A 141 17.59 -13.15 -16.36
C VAL A 141 17.00 -12.09 -15.43
N PHE A 142 16.82 -10.87 -15.94
CA PHE A 142 16.12 -9.82 -15.19
C PHE A 142 14.62 -10.12 -15.05
N ILE A 143 14.14 -10.17 -13.81
CA ILE A 143 12.74 -10.45 -13.49
C ILE A 143 12.03 -9.11 -13.19
N HIS A 144 11.28 -8.60 -14.16
CA HIS A 144 10.58 -7.33 -14.00
C HIS A 144 9.44 -7.42 -12.95
N PRO A 145 9.25 -6.40 -12.10
CA PRO A 145 8.19 -6.40 -11.08
C PRO A 145 6.74 -6.42 -11.57
N PHE A 146 6.48 -6.18 -12.85
CA PHE A 146 5.12 -6.05 -13.40
C PHE A 146 5.07 -6.09 -14.92
N ASP A 147 6.08 -5.54 -15.62
CA ASP A 147 6.08 -5.35 -17.07
C ASP A 147 6.56 -6.59 -17.83
N HIS A 148 5.86 -7.70 -17.64
CA HIS A 148 6.13 -8.95 -18.35
C HIS A 148 4.86 -9.80 -18.45
N ARG A 149 4.67 -10.47 -19.59
CA ARG A 149 3.48 -11.30 -19.85
C ARG A 149 3.26 -12.39 -18.80
N ASP A 150 4.29 -13.17 -18.50
CA ASP A 150 4.26 -14.22 -17.47
C ASP A 150 3.90 -13.68 -16.08
N VAL A 151 4.43 -12.50 -15.74
CA VAL A 151 4.15 -11.85 -14.46
C VAL A 151 2.67 -11.48 -14.39
N VAL A 152 2.16 -10.81 -15.42
CA VAL A 152 0.73 -10.44 -15.54
C VAL A 152 -0.17 -11.68 -15.50
N ALA A 153 0.18 -12.75 -16.22
CA ALA A 153 -0.58 -14.00 -16.24
C ALA A 153 -0.65 -14.63 -14.84
N GLY A 154 0.47 -14.68 -14.12
CA GLY A 154 0.51 -15.14 -12.73
C GLY A 154 -0.36 -14.29 -11.81
N GLN A 155 -0.32 -12.96 -11.94
CA GLN A 155 -1.17 -12.10 -11.11
C GLN A 155 -2.67 -12.26 -11.42
N GLY A 156 -3.01 -12.58 -12.67
CA GLY A 156 -4.39 -12.80 -13.09
C GLY A 156 -5.09 -13.98 -12.43
N THR A 157 -4.32 -14.90 -11.83
CA THR A 157 -4.88 -16.00 -11.02
C THR A 157 -5.70 -15.50 -9.83
N VAL A 158 -5.39 -14.31 -9.30
CA VAL A 158 -6.20 -13.64 -8.27
C VAL A 158 -7.62 -13.39 -8.79
N GLY A 159 -7.78 -12.99 -10.06
CA GLY A 159 -9.10 -12.77 -10.67
C GLY A 159 -9.91 -14.06 -10.81
N LEU A 160 -9.26 -15.18 -11.12
CA LEU A 160 -9.92 -16.50 -11.15
C LEU A 160 -10.42 -16.90 -9.76
N GLU A 161 -9.58 -16.76 -8.74
CA GLU A 161 -9.97 -17.05 -7.36
C GLU A 161 -11.12 -16.16 -6.89
N ILE A 162 -11.12 -14.87 -7.25
CA ILE A 162 -12.22 -13.96 -6.89
C ILE A 162 -13.55 -14.43 -7.48
N LEU A 163 -13.59 -14.80 -8.76
CA LEU A 163 -14.83 -15.23 -9.41
C LEU A 163 -15.35 -16.58 -8.88
N GLU A 164 -14.47 -17.44 -8.39
CA GLU A 164 -14.86 -18.72 -7.78
C GLU A 164 -15.34 -18.55 -6.33
N GLN A 165 -14.66 -17.71 -5.56
CA GLN A 165 -14.95 -17.48 -4.14
C GLN A 165 -16.10 -16.48 -3.89
N CYS A 166 -16.39 -15.59 -4.85
CA CYS A 166 -17.51 -14.65 -4.82
C CYS A 166 -18.15 -14.52 -6.22
N PRO A 167 -18.89 -15.54 -6.69
CA PRO A 167 -19.49 -15.55 -8.02
C PRO A 167 -20.47 -14.41 -8.28
N GLU A 168 -21.08 -13.85 -7.24
CA GLU A 168 -22.03 -12.75 -7.29
C GLU A 168 -21.39 -11.36 -7.40
N VAL A 169 -20.05 -11.25 -7.37
CA VAL A 169 -19.32 -9.97 -7.44
C VAL A 169 -19.78 -9.12 -8.62
N LYS A 170 -19.87 -7.81 -8.40
CA LYS A 170 -20.20 -6.80 -9.41
C LYS A 170 -19.09 -5.78 -9.63
N THR A 171 -18.30 -5.50 -8.60
CA THR A 171 -17.14 -4.61 -8.71
C THR A 171 -15.92 -5.17 -7.99
N ILE A 172 -14.75 -5.09 -8.63
CA ILE A 172 -13.45 -5.46 -8.05
C ILE A 172 -12.55 -4.22 -8.02
N LEU A 173 -12.03 -3.89 -6.84
CA LEU A 173 -11.10 -2.77 -6.64
C LEU A 173 -9.67 -3.28 -6.42
N VAL A 174 -8.71 -2.76 -7.20
CA VAL A 174 -7.33 -3.24 -7.21
C VAL A 174 -6.35 -2.08 -7.05
N GLY A 175 -5.43 -2.15 -6.09
CA GLY A 175 -4.33 -1.17 -5.98
C GLY A 175 -3.37 -1.26 -7.17
N THR A 176 -2.99 -0.10 -7.72
CA THR A 176 -2.33 0.00 -9.04
C THR A 176 -1.06 0.86 -8.97
N GLY A 177 0.09 0.18 -9.03
CA GLY A 177 1.39 0.79 -9.31
C GLY A 177 1.69 0.74 -10.80
N GLY A 178 2.63 -0.13 -11.21
CA GLY A 178 2.94 -0.37 -12.63
C GLY A 178 1.91 -1.21 -13.40
N GLY A 179 0.80 -1.61 -12.76
CA GLY A 179 -0.39 -2.19 -13.40
C GLY A 179 -0.45 -3.72 -13.54
N GLY A 180 0.61 -4.46 -13.26
CA GLY A 180 0.62 -5.91 -13.53
C GLY A 180 -0.49 -6.72 -12.84
N LEU A 181 -0.84 -6.37 -11.60
CA LEU A 181 -1.95 -7.00 -10.87
C LEU A 181 -3.31 -6.65 -11.47
N LEU A 182 -3.58 -5.36 -11.69
CA LEU A 182 -4.81 -4.88 -12.31
C LEU A 182 -5.01 -5.49 -13.69
N ALA A 183 -3.99 -5.43 -14.56
CA ALA A 183 -4.06 -6.01 -15.90
C ALA A 183 -4.40 -7.50 -15.88
N GLY A 184 -3.73 -8.28 -15.03
CA GLY A 184 -3.98 -9.71 -14.91
C GLY A 184 -5.41 -10.02 -14.44
N ILE A 185 -5.88 -9.31 -13.41
CA ILE A 185 -7.25 -9.46 -12.90
C ILE A 185 -8.26 -9.06 -13.98
N SER A 186 -8.08 -7.91 -14.64
CA SER A 186 -8.98 -7.43 -15.70
C SER A 186 -9.11 -8.44 -16.83
N VAL A 187 -8.02 -9.04 -17.32
CA VAL A 187 -8.08 -10.07 -18.37
C VAL A 187 -8.87 -11.30 -17.90
N ALA A 188 -8.56 -11.84 -16.72
CA ALA A 188 -9.24 -13.02 -16.20
C ALA A 188 -10.75 -12.77 -16.03
N VAL A 189 -11.09 -11.63 -15.41
CA VAL A 189 -12.47 -11.27 -15.08
C VAL A 189 -13.26 -10.97 -16.33
N LYS A 190 -12.77 -10.11 -17.24
CA LYS A 190 -13.52 -9.74 -18.44
C LYS A 190 -13.73 -10.91 -19.41
N ALA A 191 -12.81 -11.89 -19.43
CA ALA A 191 -12.97 -13.08 -20.25
C ALA A 191 -14.07 -14.03 -19.75
N LEU A 192 -14.38 -14.04 -18.45
CA LEU A 192 -15.35 -14.95 -17.82
C LEU A 192 -16.67 -14.25 -17.47
N ARG A 193 -16.59 -12.99 -17.05
CA ARG A 193 -17.65 -12.17 -16.49
C ARG A 193 -17.48 -10.72 -16.96
N PRO A 194 -17.74 -10.43 -18.25
CA PRO A 194 -17.58 -9.08 -18.80
C PRO A 194 -18.49 -8.03 -18.13
N ASP A 195 -19.56 -8.46 -17.47
CA ASP A 195 -20.48 -7.62 -16.69
C ASP A 195 -19.85 -7.06 -15.40
N VAL A 196 -18.78 -7.67 -14.87
CA VAL A 196 -18.14 -7.25 -13.63
C VAL A 196 -17.20 -6.08 -13.90
N LYS A 197 -17.34 -5.01 -13.12
CA LYS A 197 -16.47 -3.83 -13.19
C LYS A 197 -15.15 -4.11 -12.48
N VAL A 198 -14.03 -3.79 -13.12
CA VAL A 198 -12.68 -3.84 -12.54
C VAL A 198 -12.11 -2.44 -12.53
N ILE A 199 -11.82 -1.91 -11.34
CA ILE A 199 -11.39 -0.54 -11.13
C ILE A 199 -10.01 -0.54 -10.47
N GLY A 200 -9.07 0.14 -11.10
CA GLY A 200 -7.76 0.40 -10.52
C GLY A 200 -7.79 1.55 -9.52
N VAL A 201 -6.93 1.50 -8.51
CA VAL A 201 -6.81 2.56 -7.49
C VAL A 201 -5.36 2.97 -7.34
N GLN A 202 -5.05 4.25 -7.54
CA GLN A 202 -3.72 4.82 -7.33
C GLN A 202 -3.71 5.81 -6.18
N ALA A 203 -2.56 5.99 -5.53
CA ALA A 203 -2.36 7.18 -4.69
C ALA A 203 -2.32 8.41 -5.60
N ALA A 204 -3.06 9.47 -5.25
CA ALA A 204 -3.19 10.67 -6.08
C ALA A 204 -1.83 11.28 -6.44
N SER A 205 -0.91 11.33 -5.47
CA SER A 205 0.46 11.86 -5.62
C SER A 205 1.41 10.95 -6.42
N ALA A 206 0.95 9.77 -6.86
CA ALA A 206 1.69 8.84 -7.72
C ALA A 206 0.81 8.23 -8.84
N ALA A 207 -0.21 8.97 -9.27
CA ALA A 207 -1.22 8.50 -10.22
C ALA A 207 -0.76 8.64 -11.68
N ALA A 208 0.07 7.71 -12.15
CA ALA A 208 0.62 7.74 -13.51
C ALA A 208 -0.33 7.24 -14.61
N TYR A 209 -1.38 6.47 -14.28
CA TYR A 209 -2.32 5.95 -15.29
C TYR A 209 -3.25 6.99 -15.89
N PRO A 210 -3.91 7.89 -15.13
CA PRO A 210 -4.79 8.90 -15.72
C PRO A 210 -4.15 9.72 -16.85
N PRO A 211 -2.96 10.35 -16.68
CA PRO A 211 -2.32 11.07 -17.78
C PRO A 211 -1.88 10.15 -18.92
N SER A 212 -1.46 8.91 -18.62
CA SER A 212 -1.07 7.93 -19.66
C SER A 212 -2.26 7.47 -20.52
N LEU A 213 -3.43 7.26 -19.90
CA LEU A 213 -4.65 6.89 -20.61
C LEU A 213 -5.13 8.03 -21.50
N ALA A 214 -5.07 9.27 -21.01
CA ALA A 214 -5.38 10.46 -21.80
C ALA A 214 -4.44 10.64 -23.01
N ALA A 215 -3.15 10.33 -22.83
CA ALA A 215 -2.15 10.39 -23.89
C ALA A 215 -2.18 9.18 -24.85
N GLY A 216 -2.90 8.10 -24.50
CA GLY A 216 -2.96 6.86 -25.28
C GLY A 216 -1.69 6.01 -25.23
N ALA A 217 -0.69 6.38 -24.42
CA ALA A 217 0.58 5.66 -24.23
C ALA A 217 1.12 5.90 -22.80
N PRO A 218 2.03 5.04 -22.27
CA PRO A 218 2.64 5.28 -20.97
C PRO A 218 3.43 6.59 -20.93
N VAL A 219 3.12 7.43 -19.94
CA VAL A 219 3.77 8.72 -19.68
C VAL A 219 4.38 8.69 -18.29
N SER A 220 5.58 9.26 -18.17
CA SER A 220 6.26 9.40 -16.87
C SER A 220 5.78 10.65 -16.14
N LEU A 221 5.51 10.52 -14.85
CA LEU A 221 5.29 11.66 -13.97
C LEU A 221 6.60 12.43 -13.76
N PRO A 222 6.58 13.78 -13.71
CA PRO A 222 7.77 14.58 -13.46
C PRO A 222 8.30 14.42 -12.03
N SER A 223 7.39 14.19 -11.07
CA SER A 223 7.70 13.89 -9.67
C SER A 223 6.52 13.14 -9.05
N PHE A 224 6.80 12.26 -8.09
CA PHE A 224 5.78 11.51 -7.36
C PHE A 224 6.30 11.10 -5.98
N GLY A 225 5.38 10.92 -5.04
CA GLY A 225 5.70 10.48 -3.68
C GLY A 225 4.44 10.16 -2.89
N THR A 226 4.44 9.02 -2.21
CA THR A 226 3.29 8.53 -1.42
C THR A 226 3.78 7.59 -0.32
N MET A 227 3.04 7.46 0.78
CA MET A 227 3.32 6.42 1.78
C MET A 227 3.12 5.00 1.23
N ALA A 228 2.36 4.85 0.14
CA ALA A 228 2.08 3.59 -0.52
C ALA A 228 3.20 3.17 -1.49
N ASP A 229 4.36 2.83 -0.92
CA ASP A 229 5.59 2.44 -1.64
C ASP A 229 5.36 1.37 -2.72
N GLY A 230 4.52 0.36 -2.46
CA GLY A 230 4.19 -0.70 -3.42
C GLY A 230 3.46 -0.24 -4.70
N ILE A 231 2.87 0.96 -4.69
CA ILE A 231 2.20 1.58 -5.85
C ILE A 231 2.83 2.92 -6.25
N ALA A 232 3.95 3.32 -5.64
CA ALA A 232 4.71 4.51 -5.98
C ALA A 232 5.50 4.29 -7.28
N VAL A 233 4.80 4.30 -8.43
CA VAL A 233 5.37 4.03 -9.75
C VAL A 233 5.07 5.19 -10.69
N GLY A 234 6.11 5.91 -11.11
CA GLY A 234 6.00 7.11 -11.93
C GLY A 234 5.65 6.89 -13.40
N ARG A 235 5.69 5.65 -13.91
CA ARG A 235 5.36 5.32 -15.30
C ARG A 235 4.70 3.94 -15.38
N PRO A 236 3.54 3.77 -16.04
CA PRO A 236 2.95 2.46 -16.30
C PRO A 236 3.89 1.53 -17.08
N GLY A 237 3.76 0.21 -16.87
CA GLY A 237 4.44 -0.76 -17.74
C GLY A 237 3.79 -0.83 -19.13
N GLU A 238 4.56 -1.16 -20.15
CA GLU A 238 4.09 -1.27 -21.53
C GLU A 238 3.07 -2.41 -21.71
N VAL A 239 3.36 -3.60 -21.16
CA VAL A 239 2.48 -4.77 -21.20
C VAL A 239 1.18 -4.53 -20.43
N PRO A 240 1.20 -4.10 -19.15
CA PRO A 240 -0.03 -3.81 -18.43
C PRO A 240 -0.85 -2.67 -19.04
N PHE A 241 -0.22 -1.63 -19.61
CA PHE A 241 -0.95 -0.49 -20.17
C PHE A 241 -1.92 -0.91 -21.29
N GLY A 242 -1.46 -1.71 -22.25
CA GLY A 242 -2.31 -2.18 -23.35
C GLY A 242 -3.54 -2.94 -22.84
N LEU A 243 -3.34 -3.84 -21.88
CA LEU A 243 -4.41 -4.66 -21.28
C LEU A 243 -5.36 -3.81 -20.41
N ILE A 244 -4.83 -2.84 -19.68
CA ILE A 244 -5.64 -1.96 -18.82
C ILE A 244 -6.53 -1.05 -19.68
N ARG A 245 -5.97 -0.47 -20.74
CA ARG A 245 -6.72 0.36 -21.70
C ARG A 245 -7.88 -0.41 -22.35
N GLU A 246 -7.71 -1.72 -22.56
CA GLU A 246 -8.72 -2.57 -23.20
C GLU A 246 -9.76 -3.14 -22.22
N HIS A 247 -9.35 -3.53 -21.01
CA HIS A 247 -10.19 -4.37 -20.14
C HIS A 247 -10.59 -3.72 -18.81
N THR A 248 -10.01 -2.58 -18.42
CA THR A 248 -10.31 -1.93 -17.14
C THR A 248 -11.38 -0.87 -17.30
N ASP A 249 -12.37 -0.84 -16.41
CA ASP A 249 -13.51 0.08 -16.52
C ASP A 249 -13.16 1.50 -16.07
N ALA A 250 -12.34 1.65 -15.03
CA ALA A 250 -11.93 2.96 -14.52
C ALA A 250 -10.62 2.90 -13.70
N ILE A 251 -9.97 4.05 -13.56
CA ILE A 251 -8.91 4.29 -12.57
C ILE A 251 -9.38 5.39 -11.62
N ARG A 252 -9.39 5.11 -10.31
CA ARG A 252 -9.65 6.07 -9.24
C ARG A 252 -8.33 6.44 -8.57
N THR A 253 -8.29 7.64 -7.99
CA THR A 253 -7.18 8.11 -7.17
C THR A 253 -7.66 8.35 -5.75
N VAL A 254 -6.78 8.15 -4.77
CA VAL A 254 -7.07 8.35 -3.35
C VAL A 254 -5.98 9.17 -2.66
N GLY A 255 -6.37 9.95 -1.65
CA GLY A 255 -5.46 10.75 -0.83
C GLY A 255 -4.72 9.94 0.25
N GLU A 256 -3.65 10.54 0.77
CA GLU A 256 -2.85 9.99 1.88
C GLU A 256 -3.67 9.82 3.18
N GLU A 257 -4.64 10.72 3.42
CA GLU A 257 -5.56 10.63 4.56
C GLU A 257 -6.42 9.36 4.47
N SER A 258 -6.99 9.09 3.29
CA SER A 258 -7.84 7.93 3.02
C SER A 258 -7.05 6.62 3.11
N LEU A 259 -5.80 6.59 2.64
CA LEU A 259 -4.88 5.46 2.83
C LEU A 259 -4.64 5.16 4.31
N SER A 260 -4.42 6.20 5.11
CA SER A 260 -4.19 6.06 6.56
C SER A 260 -5.43 5.56 7.30
N GLN A 261 -6.62 6.08 6.94
CA GLN A 261 -7.89 5.60 7.48
C GLN A 261 -8.17 4.15 7.07
N ALA A 262 -7.85 3.77 5.83
CA ALA A 262 -8.02 2.39 5.34
C ALA A 262 -7.16 1.39 6.11
N LEU A 263 -5.92 1.75 6.42
CA LEU A 263 -5.03 0.95 7.27
C LEU A 263 -5.61 0.75 8.67
N LEU A 264 -6.06 1.84 9.30
CA LEU A 264 -6.68 1.79 10.62
C LEU A 264 -7.93 0.91 10.61
N LEU A 265 -8.78 1.04 9.60
CA LEU A 265 -9.98 0.20 9.45
C LEU A 265 -9.63 -1.27 9.29
N CYS A 266 -8.65 -1.61 8.43
CA CYS A 266 -8.22 -2.99 8.24
C CYS A 266 -7.72 -3.61 9.56
N MET A 267 -6.93 -2.85 10.32
CA MET A 267 -6.41 -3.30 11.61
C MET A 267 -7.52 -3.44 12.66
N GLU A 268 -8.40 -2.44 12.81
CA GLU A 268 -9.39 -2.40 13.88
C GLU A 268 -10.62 -3.27 13.60
N ARG A 269 -11.07 -3.33 12.34
CA ARG A 269 -12.35 -3.95 11.97
C ARG A 269 -12.16 -5.29 11.24
N ALA A 270 -11.19 -5.38 10.33
CA ALA A 270 -10.89 -6.65 9.65
C ALA A 270 -9.91 -7.54 10.42
N LYS A 271 -9.18 -6.97 11.40
CA LYS A 271 -8.11 -7.62 12.16
C LYS A 271 -6.99 -8.14 11.25
N LEU A 272 -6.66 -7.34 10.23
CA LEU A 272 -5.63 -7.64 9.26
C LEU A 272 -4.56 -6.54 9.28
N VAL A 273 -3.30 -6.95 9.32
CA VAL A 273 -2.16 -6.06 9.07
C VAL A 273 -1.96 -6.00 7.57
N VAL A 274 -2.06 -4.80 7.01
CA VAL A 274 -1.86 -4.51 5.58
C VAL A 274 -0.87 -3.36 5.44
N GLU A 275 -0.16 -3.30 4.32
CA GLU A 275 0.69 -2.14 3.99
C GLU A 275 -0.15 -1.06 3.27
N PRO A 276 0.31 0.20 3.16
CA PRO A 276 -0.52 1.25 2.57
C PRO A 276 -0.95 0.98 1.12
N ALA A 277 -0.05 0.42 0.30
CA ALA A 277 -0.39 -0.06 -1.05
C ALA A 277 -1.42 -1.20 -1.04
N GLY A 278 -1.37 -2.07 -0.02
CA GLY A 278 -2.34 -3.12 0.24
C GLY A 278 -3.73 -2.58 0.56
N ALA A 279 -3.81 -1.42 1.23
CA ALA A 279 -5.06 -0.81 1.66
C ALA A 279 -5.70 0.14 0.62
N ALA A 280 -5.05 0.38 -0.53
CA ALA A 280 -5.52 1.36 -1.52
C ALA A 280 -6.96 1.08 -2.01
N SER A 281 -7.30 -0.19 -2.24
CA SER A 281 -8.67 -0.60 -2.63
C SER A 281 -9.72 -0.28 -1.56
N VAL A 282 -9.35 -0.37 -0.28
CA VAL A 282 -10.20 0.01 0.85
C VAL A 282 -10.29 1.54 0.98
N ALA A 283 -9.20 2.27 0.74
CA ALA A 283 -9.21 3.73 0.74
C ALA A 283 -10.21 4.30 -0.28
N ALA A 284 -10.32 3.69 -1.46
CA ALA A 284 -11.31 4.07 -2.48
C ALA A 284 -12.77 3.84 -2.06
N LEU A 285 -13.02 2.97 -1.07
CA LEU A 285 -14.34 2.77 -0.47
C LEU A 285 -14.66 3.77 0.65
N LEU A 286 -13.64 4.40 1.21
CA LEU A 286 -13.78 5.37 2.31
C LEU A 286 -13.98 6.80 1.80
N GLU A 287 -13.40 7.12 0.65
CA GLU A 287 -13.60 8.41 -0.01
C GLU A 287 -15.04 8.57 -0.51
N VAL A 288 -15.56 9.78 -0.35
CA VAL A 288 -16.87 10.15 -0.89
C VAL A 288 -16.75 10.18 -2.40
N GLY A 289 -17.59 9.40 -3.08
CA GLY A 289 -17.61 9.33 -4.52
C GLY A 289 -18.89 8.70 -5.03
N GLU A 290 -18.90 8.40 -6.33
CA GLU A 290 -20.04 7.76 -6.97
C GLU A 290 -20.37 6.40 -6.33
N PRO A 291 -21.67 6.08 -6.18
CA PRO A 291 -22.10 4.78 -5.69
C PRO A 291 -21.42 3.64 -6.44
N ILE A 292 -20.97 2.63 -5.70
CA ILE A 292 -20.35 1.44 -6.28
C ILE A 292 -21.38 0.31 -6.31
N GLU A 293 -21.54 -0.28 -7.49
CA GLU A 293 -22.40 -1.45 -7.67
C GLU A 293 -21.76 -2.66 -6.99
N GLY A 294 -22.44 -3.22 -5.99
CA GLY A 294 -21.97 -4.41 -5.28
C GLY A 294 -22.76 -5.68 -5.62
N PRO A 295 -22.33 -6.83 -5.09
CA PRO A 295 -21.24 -7.02 -4.13
C PRO A 295 -19.85 -6.59 -4.63
N VAL A 296 -19.05 -6.00 -3.73
CA VAL A 296 -17.72 -5.44 -4.04
C VAL A 296 -16.64 -6.32 -3.43
N VAL A 297 -15.56 -6.56 -4.18
CA VAL A 297 -14.33 -7.19 -3.68
C VAL A 297 -13.18 -6.19 -3.73
N ALA A 298 -12.63 -5.83 -2.58
CA ALA A 298 -11.42 -5.02 -2.46
C ALA A 298 -10.19 -5.91 -2.25
N VAL A 299 -9.18 -5.78 -3.12
CA VAL A 299 -7.95 -6.58 -3.02
C VAL A 299 -6.99 -5.97 -2.02
N LEU A 300 -6.67 -6.71 -0.96
CA LEU A 300 -5.62 -6.37 0.00
C LEU A 300 -4.28 -6.90 -0.51
N SER A 301 -3.60 -6.12 -1.35
CA SER A 301 -2.49 -6.62 -2.19
C SER A 301 -1.25 -7.07 -1.40
N GLY A 302 -0.99 -6.52 -0.21
CA GLY A 302 0.16 -6.92 0.59
C GLY A 302 0.11 -6.41 2.04
N GLY A 303 0.97 -6.99 2.87
CA GLY A 303 1.07 -6.74 4.31
C GLY A 303 2.48 -6.43 4.83
N ASN A 304 3.45 -6.23 3.93
CA ASN A 304 4.85 -6.05 4.29
C ASN A 304 5.19 -4.61 4.65
N VAL A 305 4.70 -4.19 5.82
CA VAL A 305 4.92 -2.85 6.36
C VAL A 305 6.05 -2.82 7.39
N ASP A 306 6.89 -1.79 7.30
CA ASP A 306 7.88 -1.50 8.34
C ASP A 306 7.14 -1.08 9.64
N PRO A 307 7.44 -1.67 10.81
CA PRO A 307 6.75 -1.31 12.06
C PRO A 307 6.83 0.16 12.44
N LEU A 308 7.94 0.86 12.17
CA LEU A 308 8.07 2.30 12.43
C LEU A 308 7.24 3.12 11.45
N LEU A 309 7.16 2.71 10.19
CA LEU A 309 6.22 3.31 9.24
C LEU A 309 4.77 3.09 9.71
N MET A 310 4.43 1.87 10.12
CA MET A 310 3.10 1.55 10.64
C MET A 310 2.73 2.44 11.83
N LEU A 311 3.64 2.63 12.81
CA LEU A 311 3.40 3.53 13.93
C LEU A 311 3.10 4.96 13.49
N ARG A 312 3.86 5.51 12.53
CA ARG A 312 3.62 6.87 12.00
C ARG A 312 2.27 6.97 11.29
N VAL A 313 1.95 6.00 10.45
CA VAL A 313 0.70 6.01 9.68
C VAL A 313 -0.52 5.79 10.57
N LEU A 314 -0.43 4.93 11.58
CA LEU A 314 -1.51 4.75 12.57
C LEU A 314 -1.74 6.03 13.37
N ARG A 315 -0.68 6.73 13.80
CA ARG A 315 -0.82 8.04 14.45
C ARG A 315 -1.51 9.04 13.53
N HIS A 316 -1.11 9.11 12.26
CA HIS A 316 -1.76 9.97 11.27
C HIS A 316 -3.25 9.59 11.06
N GLY A 317 -3.56 8.30 10.95
CA GLY A 317 -4.92 7.79 10.82
C GLY A 317 -5.79 8.09 12.05
N LEU A 318 -5.25 7.94 13.26
CA LEU A 318 -5.93 8.33 14.50
C LEU A 318 -6.16 9.84 14.56
N ALA A 319 -5.19 10.65 14.13
CA ALA A 319 -5.34 12.10 14.09
C ALA A 319 -6.41 12.54 13.09
N SER A 320 -6.40 11.97 11.89
CA SER A 320 -7.44 12.17 10.88
C SER A 320 -8.83 11.73 11.37
N ALA A 321 -8.93 10.62 12.11
CA ALA A 321 -10.18 10.20 12.72
C ALA A 321 -10.64 11.09 13.90
N GLY A 322 -9.84 12.10 14.28
CA GLY A 322 -10.09 12.94 15.46
C GLY A 322 -9.99 12.16 16.76
N ARG A 323 -9.17 11.10 16.80
CA ARG A 323 -8.88 10.28 17.99
C ARG A 323 -7.50 10.56 18.59
N TYR A 324 -6.72 11.38 17.91
CA TYR A 324 -5.43 11.88 18.37
C TYR A 324 -5.36 13.37 18.04
N LEU A 325 -4.96 14.19 18.99
CA LEU A 325 -4.92 15.64 18.84
C LEU A 325 -3.60 16.17 19.37
N SER A 326 -2.83 16.82 18.50
CA SER A 326 -1.61 17.54 18.86
C SER A 326 -1.91 19.03 18.90
N LEU A 327 -1.65 19.67 20.04
CA LEU A 327 -1.85 21.10 20.25
C LEU A 327 -0.58 21.70 20.81
N ARG A 328 -0.31 22.95 20.44
CA ARG A 328 0.62 23.82 21.15
C ARG A 328 -0.19 24.88 21.86
N VAL A 329 0.00 24.98 23.17
CA VAL A 329 -0.71 25.92 24.03
C VAL A 329 0.27 26.85 24.71
N ARG A 330 0.09 28.15 24.51
CA ARG A 330 0.93 29.16 25.16
C ARG A 330 0.44 29.45 26.57
N ILE A 331 1.35 29.44 27.53
CA ILE A 331 1.09 29.73 28.94
C ILE A 331 2.07 30.79 29.49
N PRO A 332 1.72 31.48 30.59
CA PRO A 332 2.70 32.26 31.35
C PRO A 332 3.77 31.33 31.95
N ASP A 333 5.05 31.75 31.91
CA ASP A 333 6.15 31.02 32.56
C ASP A 333 6.22 31.38 34.05
N SER A 334 5.20 30.95 34.80
CA SER A 334 5.10 31.15 36.24
C SER A 334 4.75 29.84 36.97
N PRO A 335 5.13 29.70 38.26
CA PRO A 335 4.79 28.52 39.05
C PRO A 335 3.28 28.23 39.04
N GLY A 336 2.91 26.97 38.76
CA GLY A 336 1.52 26.52 38.74
C GLY A 336 0.77 26.69 37.42
N ALA A 337 1.28 27.46 36.45
CA ALA A 337 0.60 27.69 35.17
C ALA A 337 0.32 26.39 34.39
N LEU A 338 1.30 25.47 34.33
CA LEU A 338 1.13 24.15 33.72
C LEU A 338 0.10 23.30 34.46
N ALA A 339 0.11 23.32 35.80
CA ALA A 339 -0.86 22.56 36.59
C ALA A 339 -2.30 23.04 36.34
N THR A 340 -2.50 24.35 36.22
CA THR A 340 -3.80 24.94 35.85
C THR A 340 -4.26 24.48 34.47
N LEU A 341 -3.37 24.49 33.47
CA LEU A 341 -3.67 24.02 32.12
C LEU A 341 -4.10 22.54 32.13
N LEU A 342 -3.33 21.68 32.80
CA LEU A 342 -3.64 20.25 32.90
C LEU A 342 -4.96 20.01 33.67
N GLY A 343 -5.26 20.82 34.68
CA GLY A 343 -6.54 20.79 35.39
C GLY A 343 -7.72 21.09 34.48
N ARG A 344 -7.60 22.08 33.58
CA ARG A 344 -8.62 22.38 32.57
C ARG A 344 -8.80 21.24 31.57
N LEU A 345 -7.70 20.64 31.12
CA LEU A 345 -7.79 19.48 30.21
C LEU A 345 -8.46 18.29 30.87
N ALA A 346 -8.26 18.06 32.17
CA ALA A 346 -8.93 16.99 32.90
C ALA A 346 -10.47 17.14 32.91
N GLU A 347 -10.99 18.37 32.83
CA GLU A 347 -12.43 18.65 32.72
C GLU A 347 -13.02 18.24 31.34
N THR A 348 -12.17 18.06 30.34
CA THR A 348 -12.60 17.75 28.96
C THR A 348 -12.74 16.25 28.67
N ASP A 349 -12.34 15.36 29.58
CA ASP A 349 -12.36 13.89 29.38
C ASP A 349 -11.46 13.44 28.19
N ALA A 350 -10.45 14.26 27.87
CA ALA A 350 -9.33 13.93 27.00
C ALA A 350 -8.17 13.34 27.81
N ASN A 351 -7.60 12.22 27.34
CA ASN A 351 -6.44 11.61 27.99
C ASN A 351 -5.14 12.26 27.45
N ILE A 352 -4.19 12.53 28.35
CA ILE A 352 -2.93 13.19 27.99
C ILE A 352 -1.86 12.11 27.74
N ALA A 353 -1.46 11.93 26.49
CA ALA A 353 -0.44 10.97 26.09
C ALA A 353 0.98 11.50 26.29
N ALA A 354 1.20 12.80 26.03
CA ALA A 354 2.49 13.45 26.26
C ALA A 354 2.32 14.96 26.52
N VAL A 355 3.24 15.50 27.31
CA VAL A 355 3.38 16.93 27.60
C VAL A 355 4.85 17.29 27.48
N SER A 356 5.17 18.31 26.69
CA SER A 356 6.50 18.90 26.61
C SER A 356 6.41 20.40 26.87
N HIS A 357 7.25 20.90 27.78
CA HIS A 357 7.28 22.31 28.15
C HIS A 357 8.49 22.98 27.51
N VAL A 358 8.24 23.93 26.61
CA VAL A 358 9.24 24.57 25.76
C VAL A 358 9.39 26.03 26.17
N ARG A 359 10.62 26.42 26.55
CA ARG A 359 10.97 27.78 26.97
C ARG A 359 11.96 28.48 26.05
N THR A 360 12.47 27.78 25.04
CA THR A 360 13.60 28.22 24.20
C THR A 360 13.19 28.47 22.75
N ASP A 361 11.90 28.51 22.44
CA ASP A 361 11.40 28.81 21.09
C ASP A 361 11.55 30.32 20.81
N ALA A 362 12.06 30.67 19.62
CA ALA A 362 12.34 32.06 19.24
C ALA A 362 11.08 32.94 19.13
N THR A 363 9.88 32.33 19.09
CA THR A 363 8.59 33.02 19.04
C THR A 363 8.01 33.37 20.42
N LEU A 364 8.69 32.99 21.50
CA LEU A 364 8.28 33.26 22.88
C LEU A 364 8.73 34.65 23.33
N ARG A 365 7.82 35.39 23.98
CA ARG A 365 8.21 36.59 24.73
C ARG A 365 8.82 36.17 26.06
N VAL A 366 9.62 37.08 26.64
CA VAL A 366 10.14 36.90 28.00
C VAL A 366 8.97 36.73 28.97
N GLY A 367 8.95 35.60 29.70
CA GLY A 367 7.86 35.25 30.61
C GLY A 367 6.73 34.42 30.00
N GLU A 368 6.87 33.96 28.75
CA GLU A 368 5.98 32.97 28.12
C GLU A 368 6.67 31.61 27.98
N ALA A 369 5.87 30.55 27.97
CA ALA A 369 6.30 29.22 27.60
C ALA A 369 5.23 28.54 26.74
N ASP A 370 5.65 27.69 25.81
CA ASP A 370 4.74 26.87 25.01
C ASP A 370 4.68 25.46 25.62
N VAL A 371 3.48 24.88 25.63
CA VAL A 371 3.24 23.50 26.06
C VAL A 371 2.75 22.72 24.84
N ASP A 372 3.58 21.80 24.38
CA ASP A 372 3.21 20.84 23.34
C ASP A 372 2.47 19.68 24.01
N LEU A 373 1.22 19.50 23.63
CA LEU A 373 0.29 18.51 24.17
C LEU A 373 -0.05 17.48 23.09
N GLN A 374 0.01 16.20 23.48
CA GLN A 374 -0.52 15.11 22.68
C GLN A 374 -1.66 14.47 23.46
N LEU A 375 -2.85 14.49 22.88
CA LEU A 375 -4.10 14.11 23.54
C LEU A 375 -4.78 12.97 22.77
N GLU A 376 -5.35 12.02 23.50
CA GLU A 376 -6.27 11.03 22.95
C GLU A 376 -7.70 11.54 23.10
N THR A 377 -8.43 11.54 21.99
CA THR A 377 -9.77 12.12 21.88
C THR A 377 -10.78 11.09 21.33
N LYS A 378 -12.07 11.45 21.34
CA LYS A 378 -13.19 10.53 21.07
C LYS A 378 -13.84 10.77 19.70
N GLY A 379 -13.14 11.43 18.80
CA GLY A 379 -13.64 11.84 17.48
C GLY A 379 -13.57 13.35 17.29
N ARG A 380 -13.88 13.79 16.06
CA ARG A 380 -13.75 15.19 15.63
C ARG A 380 -14.56 16.18 16.49
N SER A 381 -15.75 15.79 16.95
CA SER A 381 -16.57 16.62 17.85
C SER A 381 -15.91 16.83 19.21
N HIS A 382 -15.30 15.77 19.77
CA HIS A 382 -14.57 15.87 21.02
C HIS A 382 -13.30 16.71 20.86
N CYS A 383 -12.56 16.58 19.76
CA CYS A 383 -11.44 17.48 19.47
C CYS A 383 -11.87 18.95 19.46
N ALA A 384 -13.00 19.27 18.83
CA ALA A 384 -13.52 20.64 18.81
C ALA A 384 -13.88 21.11 20.23
N ALA A 385 -14.54 20.29 21.03
CA ALA A 385 -14.89 20.61 22.41
C ALA A 385 -13.65 20.90 23.29
N VAL A 386 -12.58 20.11 23.14
CA VAL A 386 -11.30 20.34 23.85
C VAL A 386 -10.69 21.69 23.47
N VAL A 387 -10.65 22.00 22.18
CA VAL A 387 -10.08 23.26 21.67
C VAL A 387 -10.92 24.47 22.14
N GLU A 388 -12.25 24.37 22.07
CA GLU A 388 -13.16 25.41 22.57
C GLU A 388 -13.02 25.63 24.08
N ALA A 389 -12.86 24.57 24.88
CA ALA A 389 -12.62 24.70 26.31
C ALA A 389 -11.32 25.46 26.62
N LEU A 390 -10.25 25.22 25.85
CA LEU A 390 -8.99 25.92 26.00
C LEU A 390 -9.11 27.40 25.57
N TYR A 391 -9.79 27.70 24.46
CA TYR A 391 -10.06 29.08 24.04
C TYR A 391 -10.93 29.81 25.07
N GLY A 392 -11.98 29.18 25.59
CA GLY A 392 -12.84 29.74 26.63
C GLY A 392 -12.12 30.03 27.94
N ALA A 393 -11.04 29.29 28.24
CA ALA A 393 -10.14 29.54 29.36
C ALA A 393 -9.08 30.63 29.09
N GLY A 394 -9.08 31.24 27.91
CA GLY A 394 -8.19 32.34 27.54
C GLY A 394 -6.82 31.91 26.99
N TYR A 395 -6.64 30.63 26.67
CA TYR A 395 -5.38 30.15 26.09
C TYR A 395 -5.28 30.46 24.61
N THR A 396 -4.06 30.76 24.15
CA THR A 396 -3.74 30.75 22.71
C THR A 396 -3.35 29.34 22.30
N VAL A 397 -4.12 28.75 21.40
CA VAL A 397 -3.95 27.38 20.91
C VAL A 397 -3.62 27.41 19.42
N SER A 398 -2.58 26.69 19.03
CA SER A 398 -2.27 26.37 17.64
C SER A 398 -2.24 24.85 17.44
N LYS A 399 -2.61 24.39 16.24
CA LYS A 399 -2.43 22.99 15.85
C LYS A 399 -0.94 22.76 15.58
N SER A 400 -0.40 21.69 16.16
CA SER A 400 0.98 21.26 15.94
C SER A 400 1.09 20.23 14.82
#